data_AF-Q8H8N5-F1
#
_entry.id   AF-Q8H8N5-F1
#
_cell.length_a   1.000
_cell.length_b   1.000
_cell.length_c   1.000
_cell.angle_alpha   90.00
_cell.angle_beta   90.00
_cell.angle_gamma   90.00
#
_symmetry.space_group_name_H-M   'P 1'
#
loop_
_entity.id
_entity.type
_entity.pdbx_description
1 polymer ?
#
loop_
_entity_poly.entity_id
_entity_poly.type
_entity_poly.pdbx_seq_one_letter_code
_entity_poly.pdbx_strand_id
1 'polypeptide(L)'
;MSKEEEEREKVTAAAAASEVVVVNGGGGEEEGEGVRALHARVEAEWGPVMQSACQTAAARALWGRAVRDPAAGVLAGGRFLAALRERMRRDEEAGAREVHGVMIAVRTLWFDARVEAAVASLGGAAQVVLLGAGMDARAYRLSCLKECTVFELDFPELLEMKTDLLHEAMSSANNQKLTMMAKSLTRVPADIRDGDWITKLQSYGYVPERNTIWVLEGILYYLHHVHAMQVLETIVACRTSVHTVLLADFMNKNAVSLSRAMYHFYHDSPDLLLPSIGFSQVTLSQIGDPQAHFGLLSHPQNLFDKLRRLPRSVETNPEDGTPCCRLYLVEASAFPDDQITKQGI
;
A
#
# COMPACT_ATOMS: atom_id res chain seq x y z
N MET A 1 0.62 39.85 13.90
CA MET A 1 0.48 38.39 14.02
C MET A 1 0.68 38.06 15.48
N SER A 2 -0.38 37.64 16.16
CA SER A 2 -0.33 37.32 17.59
C SER A 2 0.24 35.92 17.79
N LYS A 3 0.84 35.67 18.97
CA LYS A 3 1.41 34.36 19.33
C LYS A 3 0.41 33.19 19.23
N GLU A 4 -0.90 33.46 19.22
CA GLU A 4 -1.94 32.44 19.05
C GLU A 4 -2.12 31.98 17.59
N GLU A 5 -1.70 32.78 16.61
CA GLU A 5 -1.71 32.39 15.19
C GLU A 5 -0.58 31.40 14.86
N GLU A 6 0.57 31.54 15.54
CA GLU A 6 1.76 30.69 15.35
C GLU A 6 1.61 29.30 15.99
N GLU A 7 0.74 29.16 17.00
CA GLU A 7 0.53 27.89 17.71
C GLU A 7 -0.54 27.01 17.04
N ARG A 8 -1.45 27.60 16.26
CA ARG A 8 -2.44 26.84 15.47
C ARG A 8 -1.87 26.19 14.23
N GLU A 9 -0.72 26.65 13.73
CA GLU A 9 -0.09 26.12 12.51
C GLU A 9 0.58 24.75 12.71
N LYS A 10 0.71 24.27 13.96
CA LYS A 10 1.40 23.00 14.28
C LYS A 10 0.52 21.76 14.40
N VAL A 11 -0.82 21.85 14.31
CA VAL A 11 -1.68 20.76 14.81
C VAL A 11 -2.40 19.91 13.73
N THR A 12 -2.34 20.18 12.42
CA THR A 12 -3.30 19.52 11.49
C THR A 12 -2.79 18.87 10.19
N ALA A 13 -1.48 18.64 9.99
CA ALA A 13 -0.96 18.01 8.75
C ALA A 13 -0.59 16.51 8.84
N ALA A 14 -0.84 15.81 9.96
CA ALA A 14 -0.15 14.55 10.27
C ALA A 14 -0.68 13.25 9.58
N ALA A 15 -1.74 13.28 8.77
CA ALA A 15 -2.33 12.02 8.28
C ALA A 15 -1.64 11.38 7.05
N ALA A 16 -0.75 12.08 6.33
CA ALA A 16 -0.19 11.56 5.07
C ALA A 16 1.35 11.63 4.92
N ALA A 17 2.08 12.14 5.91
CA ALA A 17 3.54 12.07 5.92
C ALA A 17 3.99 11.23 7.13
N SER A 18 4.41 9.99 6.86
CA SER A 18 5.14 9.19 7.83
C SER A 18 6.49 9.86 8.12
N GLU A 19 6.54 10.77 9.09
CA GLU A 19 7.82 11.24 9.63
C GLU A 19 8.54 10.07 10.32
N VAL A 20 9.77 9.83 9.88
CA VAL A 20 10.75 8.91 10.47
C VAL A 20 11.25 9.56 11.75
N VAL A 21 10.61 9.27 12.89
CA VAL A 21 11.16 9.63 14.20
C VAL A 21 11.92 8.43 14.76
N VAL A 22 13.19 8.63 15.07
CA VAL A 22 14.02 7.70 15.85
C VAL A 22 13.55 7.75 17.30
N VAL A 23 12.89 6.70 17.78
CA VAL A 23 12.50 6.56 19.19
C VAL A 23 13.32 5.42 19.80
N ASN A 24 13.99 5.70 20.93
CA ASN A 24 14.69 4.72 21.74
C ASN A 24 13.68 3.70 22.31
N GLY A 25 13.73 2.46 21.82
CA GLY A 25 12.75 1.42 22.08
C GLY A 25 12.72 0.93 23.53
N GLY A 26 11.53 0.89 24.11
CA GLY A 26 11.23 0.22 25.38
C GLY A 26 9.87 -0.49 25.27
N GLY A 27 9.85 -1.79 25.56
CA GLY A 27 8.62 -2.58 25.74
C GLY A 27 8.10 -3.29 24.48
N GLY A 28 8.85 -4.26 23.96
CA GLY A 28 8.33 -5.24 23.02
C GLY A 28 7.87 -6.48 23.78
N GLU A 29 6.61 -6.89 23.58
CA GLU A 29 6.18 -8.30 23.72
C GLU A 29 7.30 -9.18 23.14
N GLU A 30 7.80 -10.17 23.90
CA GLU A 30 9.10 -10.84 23.71
C GLU A 30 9.41 -11.22 22.25
N GLU A 31 9.92 -10.25 21.50
CA GLU A 31 10.40 -10.45 20.15
C GLU A 31 11.56 -11.46 20.24
N GLY A 32 11.60 -12.45 19.35
CA GLY A 32 12.71 -13.40 19.34
C GLY A 32 14.04 -12.67 19.15
N GLU A 33 15.13 -13.15 19.74
CA GLU A 33 16.45 -12.52 19.59
C GLU A 33 16.87 -12.42 18.12
N GLY A 34 16.60 -13.46 17.31
CA GLY A 34 16.82 -13.44 15.86
C GLY A 34 16.04 -12.35 15.15
N VAL A 35 14.75 -12.20 15.46
CA VAL A 35 13.89 -11.14 14.88
C VAL A 35 14.41 -9.74 15.27
N ARG A 36 14.80 -9.53 16.53
CA ARG A 36 15.42 -8.27 16.97
C ARG A 36 16.70 -7.94 16.21
N ALA A 37 17.57 -8.93 16.00
CA ALA A 37 18.82 -8.75 15.26
C ALA A 37 18.57 -8.38 13.78
N LEU A 38 17.56 -8.98 13.16
CA LEU A 38 17.14 -8.64 11.79
C LEU A 38 16.59 -7.21 11.70
N HIS A 39 15.74 -6.79 12.63
CA HIS A 39 15.25 -5.39 12.64
C HIS A 39 16.35 -4.38 12.97
N ALA A 40 17.34 -4.74 13.78
CA ALA A 40 18.52 -3.89 13.96
C ALA A 40 19.28 -3.66 12.64
N ARG A 41 19.37 -4.67 11.76
CA ARG A 41 19.93 -4.51 10.40
C ARG A 41 19.05 -3.63 9.52
N VAL A 42 17.74 -3.83 9.53
CA VAL A 42 16.78 -2.94 8.82
C VAL A 42 17.01 -1.48 9.22
N GLU A 43 17.16 -1.20 10.51
CA GLU A 43 17.36 0.16 11.01
C GLU A 43 18.70 0.76 10.62
N ALA A 44 19.75 -0.05 10.55
CA ALA A 44 21.10 0.39 10.21
C ALA A 44 21.31 0.53 8.69
N GLU A 45 20.70 -0.33 7.88
CA GLU A 45 21.00 -0.48 6.46
C GLU A 45 19.97 0.19 5.54
N TRP A 46 18.70 0.25 5.94
CA TRP A 46 17.63 0.68 5.03
C TRP A 46 17.38 2.19 5.08
N GLY A 47 17.24 2.78 3.89
CA GLY A 47 16.77 4.16 3.74
C GLY A 47 15.26 4.31 4.05
N PRO A 48 14.75 5.56 4.11
CA PRO A 48 13.37 5.85 4.50
C PRO A 48 12.31 5.14 3.67
N VAL A 49 12.54 4.95 2.36
CA VAL A 49 11.61 4.27 1.45
C VAL A 49 11.45 2.80 1.83
N MET A 50 12.54 2.05 2.00
CA MET A 50 12.46 0.63 2.40
C MET A 50 11.89 0.49 3.82
N GLN A 51 12.27 1.39 4.75
CA GLN A 51 11.70 1.40 6.12
C GLN A 51 10.19 1.65 6.15
N SER A 52 9.61 2.30 5.12
CA SER A 52 8.15 2.50 5.03
C SER A 52 7.37 1.18 4.94
N ALA A 53 8.00 0.10 4.48
CA ALA A 53 7.39 -1.23 4.45
C ALA A 53 7.13 -1.75 5.87
N CYS A 54 8.08 -1.57 6.80
CA CYS A 54 7.90 -1.93 8.21
C CYS A 54 6.87 -1.03 8.92
N GLN A 55 6.82 0.26 8.57
CA GLN A 55 5.79 1.18 9.07
C GLN A 55 4.38 0.78 8.62
N THR A 56 4.24 0.34 7.36
CA THR A 56 2.98 -0.18 6.82
C THR A 56 2.57 -1.46 7.55
N ALA A 57 3.52 -2.38 7.80
CA ALA A 57 3.28 -3.55 8.64
C ALA A 57 2.86 -3.18 10.07
N ALA A 58 3.49 -2.17 10.68
CA ALA A 58 3.15 -1.71 12.03
C ALA A 58 1.69 -1.24 12.11
N ALA A 59 1.23 -0.49 11.10
CA ALA A 59 -0.16 -0.06 11.03
C ALA A 59 -1.12 -1.24 10.89
N ARG A 60 -0.81 -2.23 10.05
CA ARG A 60 -1.63 -3.45 9.92
C ARG A 60 -1.69 -4.24 11.23
N ALA A 61 -0.58 -4.33 11.96
CA ALA A 61 -0.51 -5.02 13.25
C ALA A 61 -1.33 -4.30 14.35
N LEU A 62 -1.17 -2.98 14.50
CA LEU A 62 -1.85 -2.23 15.55
C LEU A 62 -3.34 -1.99 15.26
N TRP A 63 -3.73 -1.99 13.98
CA TRP A 63 -5.13 -2.05 13.56
C TRP A 63 -5.66 -3.49 13.46
N GLY A 64 -5.03 -4.45 14.15
CA GLY A 64 -5.27 -5.88 14.06
C GLY A 64 -6.70 -6.36 14.36
N ARG A 65 -7.52 -5.53 15.04
CA ARG A 65 -8.96 -5.80 15.22
C ARG A 65 -9.72 -5.77 13.90
N ALA A 66 -9.30 -4.94 12.96
CA ALA A 66 -9.89 -4.81 11.63
C ALA A 66 -9.05 -5.54 10.57
N VAL A 67 -7.74 -5.27 10.54
CA VAL A 67 -6.81 -5.89 9.59
C VAL A 67 -6.24 -7.17 10.20
N ARG A 68 -6.82 -8.33 9.85
CA ARG A 68 -6.32 -9.62 10.35
C ARG A 68 -5.07 -10.05 9.59
N ASP A 69 -3.91 -9.60 10.07
CA ASP A 69 -2.60 -9.96 9.53
C ASP A 69 -1.69 -10.55 10.62
N PRO A 70 -1.58 -11.89 10.72
CA PRO A 70 -0.78 -12.54 11.74
C PRO A 70 0.74 -12.36 11.54
N ALA A 71 1.20 -11.96 10.36
CA ALA A 71 2.61 -11.72 10.09
C ALA A 71 3.01 -10.26 10.31
N ALA A 72 2.04 -9.33 10.32
CA ALA A 72 2.32 -7.89 10.38
C ALA A 72 3.16 -7.47 11.60
N GLY A 73 2.97 -8.09 12.77
CA GLY A 73 3.73 -7.76 13.98
C GLY A 73 5.23 -8.04 13.81
N VAL A 74 5.58 -9.25 13.37
CA VAL A 74 6.99 -9.63 13.16
C VAL A 74 7.64 -8.88 12.00
N LEU A 75 6.87 -8.58 10.94
CA LEU A 75 7.36 -7.81 9.80
C LEU A 75 7.53 -6.31 10.13
N ALA A 76 6.82 -5.80 11.14
CA ALA A 76 6.93 -4.42 11.58
C ALA A 76 8.16 -4.18 12.45
N GLY A 77 8.47 -5.10 13.36
CA GLY A 77 9.55 -4.95 14.33
C GLY A 77 9.21 -4.06 15.53
N GLY A 78 9.86 -4.32 16.66
CA GLY A 78 9.55 -3.69 17.94
C GLY A 78 9.58 -2.15 17.91
N ARG A 79 10.56 -1.54 17.23
CA ARG A 79 10.69 -0.07 17.17
C ARG A 79 9.53 0.59 16.45
N PHE A 80 9.16 0.13 15.26
CA PHE A 80 8.08 0.73 14.47
C PHE A 80 6.72 0.53 15.15
N LEU A 81 6.50 -0.63 15.77
CA LEU A 81 5.32 -0.88 16.60
C LEU A 81 5.25 0.08 17.79
N ALA A 82 6.33 0.22 18.56
CA ALA A 82 6.36 1.12 19.70
C ALA A 82 6.14 2.59 19.30
N ALA A 83 6.80 3.03 18.22
CA ALA A 83 6.67 4.40 17.73
C ALA A 83 5.25 4.71 17.23
N LEU A 84 4.60 3.79 16.51
CA LEU A 84 3.23 3.99 16.06
C LEU A 84 2.23 3.91 17.22
N ARG A 85 2.39 2.96 18.15
CA ARG A 85 1.53 2.82 19.33
C ARG A 85 1.54 4.08 20.19
N GLU A 86 2.71 4.69 20.37
CA GLU A 86 2.84 5.95 21.11
C GLU A 86 2.15 7.12 20.40
N ARG A 87 2.20 7.19 19.05
CA ARG A 87 1.44 8.19 18.29
C ARG A 87 -0.07 7.98 18.43
N MET A 88 -0.54 6.74 18.28
CA MET A 88 -1.95 6.39 18.44
C MET A 88 -2.48 6.75 19.85
N ARG A 89 -1.70 6.46 20.91
CA ARG A 89 -2.04 6.85 22.28
C ARG A 89 -2.23 8.36 22.42
N ARG A 90 -1.33 9.16 21.84
CA ARG A 90 -1.44 10.63 21.87
C ARG A 90 -2.65 11.15 21.10
N ASP A 91 -2.98 10.54 19.96
CA ASP A 91 -4.19 10.90 19.21
C ASP A 91 -5.45 10.66 20.05
N GLU A 92 -5.53 9.50 20.71
CA GLU A 92 -6.64 9.13 21.56
C GLU A 92 -6.78 10.07 22.77
N GLU A 93 -5.66 10.39 23.43
CA GLU A 93 -5.61 11.35 24.55
C GLU A 93 -5.98 12.77 24.12
N ALA A 94 -5.61 13.17 22.91
CA ALA A 94 -5.98 14.47 22.33
C ALA A 94 -7.42 14.50 21.79
N GLY A 95 -8.13 13.37 21.77
CA GLY A 95 -9.44 13.27 21.13
C GLY A 95 -9.38 13.59 19.63
N ALA A 96 -8.30 13.20 18.96
CA ALA A 96 -8.09 13.44 17.54
C ALA A 96 -9.23 12.81 16.72
N ARG A 97 -9.54 13.44 15.58
CA ARG A 97 -10.63 13.02 14.69
C ARG A 97 -10.29 11.73 13.94
N GLU A 98 -9.00 11.48 13.77
CA GLU A 98 -8.42 10.27 13.19
C GLU A 98 -7.27 9.81 14.08
N VAL A 99 -7.05 8.49 14.10
CA VAL A 99 -5.92 7.88 14.80
C VAL A 99 -4.89 7.43 13.77
N HIS A 100 -3.61 7.65 14.06
CA HIS A 100 -2.50 7.28 13.18
C HIS A 100 -2.62 5.82 12.69
N GLY A 101 -2.31 5.61 11.41
CA GLY A 101 -2.42 4.30 10.75
C GLY A 101 -3.80 3.98 10.18
N VAL A 102 -4.86 4.74 10.48
CA VAL A 102 -6.21 4.45 9.96
C VAL A 102 -6.27 4.43 8.43
N MET A 103 -5.55 5.35 7.77
CA MET A 103 -5.48 5.39 6.31
C MET A 103 -4.89 4.10 5.73
N ILE A 104 -3.83 3.57 6.36
CA ILE A 104 -3.20 2.30 5.95
C ILE A 104 -4.15 1.13 6.20
N ALA A 105 -4.87 1.13 7.32
CA ALA A 105 -5.85 0.09 7.63
C ALA A 105 -6.99 0.06 6.60
N VAL A 106 -7.58 1.22 6.30
CA VAL A 106 -8.63 1.37 5.27
C VAL A 106 -8.10 0.96 3.90
N ARG A 107 -6.91 1.42 3.51
CA ARG A 107 -6.28 1.03 2.25
C ARG A 107 -6.09 -0.47 2.16
N THR A 108 -5.51 -1.09 3.19
CA THR A 108 -5.26 -2.54 3.22
C THR A 108 -6.57 -3.31 3.03
N LEU A 109 -7.64 -2.92 3.73
CA LEU A 109 -8.95 -3.56 3.64
C LEU A 109 -9.62 -3.36 2.28
N TRP A 110 -9.47 -2.18 1.67
CA TRP A 110 -9.97 -1.93 0.33
C TRP A 110 -9.29 -2.85 -0.69
N PHE A 111 -7.95 -2.92 -0.66
CA PHE A 111 -7.20 -3.82 -1.54
C PHE A 111 -7.53 -5.29 -1.28
N ASP A 112 -7.68 -5.71 -0.02
CA ASP A 112 -8.10 -7.08 0.29
C ASP A 112 -9.45 -7.43 -0.33
N ALA A 113 -10.44 -6.54 -0.16
CA ALA A 113 -11.78 -6.74 -0.70
C ALA A 113 -11.78 -6.74 -2.24
N ARG A 114 -10.93 -5.93 -2.88
CA ARG A 114 -10.80 -5.90 -4.34
C ARG A 114 -10.03 -7.11 -4.88
N VAL A 115 -8.98 -7.57 -4.20
CA VAL A 115 -8.29 -8.81 -4.56
C VAL A 115 -9.26 -9.99 -4.48
N GLU A 116 -10.07 -10.09 -3.42
CA GLU A 116 -11.08 -11.14 -3.29
C GLU A 116 -12.13 -11.08 -4.41
N ALA A 117 -12.66 -9.89 -4.72
CA ALA A 117 -13.62 -9.69 -5.79
C ALA A 117 -13.03 -10.05 -7.17
N ALA A 118 -11.80 -9.63 -7.45
CA ALA A 118 -11.11 -9.91 -8.72
C ALA A 118 -10.77 -11.40 -8.86
N VAL A 119 -10.36 -12.07 -7.79
CA VAL A 119 -10.14 -13.52 -7.81
C VAL A 119 -11.44 -14.25 -8.13
N ALA A 120 -12.55 -13.85 -7.51
CA ALA A 120 -13.86 -14.44 -7.78
C ALA A 120 -14.32 -14.20 -9.23
N SER A 121 -14.16 -12.99 -9.76
CA SER A 121 -14.55 -12.66 -11.15
C SER A 121 -13.72 -13.41 -12.20
N LEU A 122 -12.48 -13.77 -11.86
CA LEU A 122 -11.56 -14.53 -12.71
C LEU A 122 -11.67 -16.06 -12.58
N GLY A 123 -12.67 -16.57 -11.84
CA GLY A 123 -12.90 -18.00 -11.68
C GLY A 123 -12.05 -18.68 -10.60
N GLY A 124 -11.38 -17.91 -9.74
CA GLY A 124 -10.70 -18.40 -8.52
C GLY A 124 -9.23 -18.77 -8.68
N ALA A 125 -8.74 -19.02 -9.91
CA ALA A 125 -7.36 -19.46 -10.17
C ALA A 125 -6.59 -18.45 -11.06
N ALA A 126 -6.29 -17.28 -10.49
CA ALA A 126 -5.54 -16.22 -11.16
C ALA A 126 -4.06 -16.18 -10.69
N GLN A 127 -3.23 -15.49 -11.46
CA GLN A 127 -1.95 -14.99 -10.95
C GLN A 127 -2.20 -13.67 -10.21
N VAL A 128 -1.55 -13.48 -9.07
CA VAL A 128 -1.61 -12.21 -8.32
C VAL A 128 -0.19 -11.67 -8.19
N VAL A 129 0.08 -10.51 -8.79
CA VAL A 129 1.42 -9.89 -8.77
C VAL A 129 1.39 -8.67 -7.88
N LEU A 130 2.13 -8.72 -6.78
CA LEU A 130 2.33 -7.61 -5.84
C LEU A 130 3.62 -6.87 -6.25
N LEU A 131 3.50 -5.70 -6.89
CA LEU A 131 4.65 -4.89 -7.29
C LEU A 131 5.04 -3.92 -6.18
N GLY A 132 6.30 -3.95 -5.75
CA GLY A 132 6.72 -3.28 -4.53
C GLY A 132 6.08 -3.94 -3.31
N ALA A 133 6.16 -5.27 -3.24
CA ALA A 133 5.44 -6.07 -2.26
C ALA A 133 5.74 -5.67 -0.81
N GLY A 134 6.91 -5.09 -0.54
CA GLY A 134 7.33 -4.68 0.79
C GLY A 134 7.10 -5.79 1.81
N MET A 135 6.48 -5.41 2.93
CA MET A 135 6.09 -6.34 3.99
C MET A 135 4.67 -6.92 3.82
N ASP A 136 4.07 -6.91 2.62
CA ASP A 136 2.77 -7.53 2.35
C ASP A 136 2.79 -9.02 2.77
N ALA A 137 1.72 -9.50 3.42
CA ALA A 137 1.60 -10.90 3.83
C ALA A 137 0.27 -11.53 3.42
N ARG A 138 -0.40 -11.02 2.38
CA ARG A 138 -1.69 -11.51 1.85
C ARG A 138 -1.66 -13.00 1.55
N ALA A 139 -0.57 -13.52 1.01
CA ALA A 139 -0.39 -14.95 0.74
C ALA A 139 -0.50 -15.84 1.99
N TYR A 140 -0.37 -15.28 3.21
CA TYR A 140 -0.51 -15.99 4.49
C TYR A 140 -1.83 -15.71 5.21
N ARG A 141 -2.71 -14.84 4.69
CA ARG A 141 -3.93 -14.41 5.40
C ARG A 141 -5.20 -14.33 4.57
N LEU A 142 -5.12 -14.23 3.24
CA LEU A 142 -6.30 -14.19 2.36
C LEU A 142 -6.63 -15.58 1.83
N SER A 143 -7.75 -16.14 2.30
CA SER A 143 -8.22 -17.47 1.91
C SER A 143 -8.70 -17.57 0.45
N CYS A 144 -9.08 -16.43 -0.17
CA CYS A 144 -9.43 -16.38 -1.59
C CYS A 144 -8.25 -16.77 -2.50
N LEU A 145 -7.01 -16.64 -2.03
CA LEU A 145 -5.80 -16.95 -2.80
C LEU A 145 -5.48 -18.45 -2.89
N LYS A 146 -6.29 -19.33 -2.30
CA LYS A 146 -6.02 -20.79 -2.21
C LYS A 146 -5.74 -21.51 -3.53
N GLU A 147 -6.27 -21.01 -4.64
CA GLU A 147 -6.00 -21.54 -5.99
C GLU A 147 -5.13 -20.59 -6.84
N CYS A 148 -4.70 -19.46 -6.26
CA CYS A 148 -3.93 -18.44 -6.93
C CYS A 148 -2.41 -18.63 -6.72
N THR A 149 -1.64 -18.36 -7.77
CA THR A 149 -0.19 -18.22 -7.68
C THR A 149 0.15 -16.76 -7.41
N VAL A 150 0.80 -16.48 -6.29
CA VAL A 150 1.19 -15.12 -5.88
C VAL A 150 2.66 -14.88 -6.22
N PHE A 151 2.94 -13.74 -6.84
CA PHE A 151 4.28 -13.23 -7.07
C PHE A 151 4.49 -11.97 -6.23
N GLU A 152 5.56 -11.95 -5.43
CA GLU A 152 6.02 -10.77 -4.71
C GLU A 152 7.27 -10.23 -5.41
N LEU A 153 7.18 -9.02 -5.98
CA LEU A 153 8.30 -8.39 -6.68
C LEU A 153 8.75 -7.16 -5.89
N ASP A 154 10.02 -7.14 -5.51
CA ASP A 154 10.66 -6.04 -4.77
C ASP A 154 12.19 -6.14 -4.84
N PHE A 155 12.89 -5.21 -4.20
CA PHE A 155 14.33 -5.21 -4.06
C PHE A 155 14.85 -6.52 -3.44
N PRO A 156 15.98 -7.07 -3.93
CA PRO A 156 16.55 -8.31 -3.42
C PRO A 156 16.74 -8.31 -1.90
N GLU A 157 17.31 -7.23 -1.35
CA GLU A 157 17.62 -7.10 0.07
C GLU A 157 16.34 -7.02 0.92
N LEU A 158 15.26 -6.44 0.38
CA LEU A 158 13.96 -6.39 1.04
C LEU A 158 13.33 -7.79 1.12
N LEU A 159 13.35 -8.53 0.00
CA LEU A 159 12.77 -9.87 -0.06
C LEU A 159 13.55 -10.90 0.77
N GLU A 160 14.88 -10.76 0.85
CA GLU A 160 15.74 -11.56 1.73
C GLU A 160 15.36 -11.30 3.20
N MET A 161 15.36 -10.04 3.63
CA MET A 161 14.99 -9.67 5.00
C MET A 161 13.58 -10.13 5.37
N LYS A 162 12.60 -9.98 4.47
CA LYS A 162 11.24 -10.47 4.68
C LYS A 162 11.21 -11.99 4.85
N THR A 163 12.01 -12.72 4.07
CA THR A 163 12.11 -14.18 4.16
C THR A 163 12.70 -14.59 5.50
N ASP A 164 13.77 -13.94 5.93
CA ASP A 164 14.44 -14.20 7.21
C ASP A 164 13.49 -13.90 8.40
N LEU A 165 12.80 -12.76 8.38
CA LEU A 165 11.84 -12.39 9.42
C LEU A 165 10.69 -13.41 9.54
N LEU A 166 10.13 -13.84 8.40
CA LEU A 166 9.08 -14.85 8.39
C LEU A 166 9.59 -16.23 8.84
N HIS A 167 10.84 -16.59 8.48
CA HIS A 167 11.45 -17.84 8.88
C HIS A 167 11.70 -17.89 10.39
N GLU A 168 12.33 -16.85 10.95
CA GLU A 168 12.54 -16.70 12.39
C GLU A 168 11.21 -16.72 13.16
N ALA A 169 10.18 -16.05 12.62
CA ALA A 169 8.84 -16.08 13.20
C ALA A 169 8.24 -17.48 13.26
N MET A 170 8.37 -18.25 12.18
CA MET A 170 7.83 -19.62 12.09
C MET A 170 8.63 -20.65 12.89
N SER A 171 9.92 -20.41 13.12
CA SER A 171 10.80 -21.31 13.89
C SER A 171 10.66 -21.13 15.41
N SER A 172 10.17 -19.98 15.88
CA SER A 172 9.94 -19.73 17.31
C SER A 172 8.72 -20.51 17.83
N ALA A 173 8.94 -21.33 18.87
CA ALA A 173 7.92 -22.19 19.46
C ALA A 173 6.69 -21.43 20.03
N ASN A 174 6.84 -20.12 20.30
CA ASN A 174 5.79 -19.28 20.89
C ASN A 174 4.92 -18.55 19.86
N ASN A 175 5.25 -18.61 18.56
CA ASN A 175 4.55 -17.84 17.55
C ASN A 175 3.41 -18.62 16.90
N GLN A 176 2.36 -17.90 16.53
CA GLN A 176 1.27 -18.43 15.72
C GLN A 176 1.83 -19.01 14.42
N LYS A 177 1.59 -20.29 14.16
CA LYS A 177 2.05 -20.95 12.93
C LYS A 177 1.45 -20.24 11.70
N LEU A 178 2.30 -19.50 10.97
CA LEU A 178 1.92 -18.92 9.68
C LEU A 178 1.73 -20.07 8.68
N THR A 179 0.52 -20.18 8.16
CA THR A 179 0.17 -21.15 7.14
C THR A 179 -0.06 -20.40 5.84
N MET A 180 0.59 -20.85 4.75
CA MET A 180 0.38 -20.27 3.44
C MET A 180 -1.07 -20.54 3.01
N MET A 181 -1.80 -19.46 2.73
CA MET A 181 -3.16 -19.51 2.21
C MET A 181 -3.15 -19.61 0.70
N ALA A 182 -2.19 -18.97 0.03
CA ALA A 182 -2.02 -19.04 -1.41
C ALA A 182 -1.60 -20.44 -1.88
N LYS A 183 -1.96 -20.82 -3.13
CA LYS A 183 -1.52 -22.08 -3.73
C LYS A 183 0.01 -22.16 -3.80
N SER A 184 0.63 -21.06 -4.18
CA SER A 184 2.07 -20.90 -4.25
C SER A 184 2.44 -19.43 -4.08
N LEU A 185 3.62 -19.19 -3.51
CA LEU A 185 4.21 -17.86 -3.35
C LEU A 185 5.62 -17.88 -3.93
N THR A 186 5.88 -17.02 -4.91
CA THR A 186 7.20 -16.86 -5.52
C THR A 186 7.69 -15.43 -5.33
N ARG A 187 8.90 -15.27 -4.77
CA ARG A 187 9.56 -13.97 -4.62
C ARG A 187 10.47 -13.71 -5.82
N VAL A 188 10.32 -12.54 -6.42
CA VAL A 188 11.02 -12.13 -7.64
C VAL A 188 11.91 -10.92 -7.30
N PRO A 189 13.23 -11.12 -7.12
CA PRO A 189 14.16 -10.03 -6.81
C PRO A 189 14.37 -9.15 -8.05
N ALA A 190 13.74 -7.98 -8.07
CA ALA A 190 13.81 -7.04 -9.17
C ALA A 190 13.45 -5.62 -8.74
N ASP A 191 14.09 -4.64 -9.35
CA ASP A 191 13.65 -3.25 -9.30
C ASP A 191 12.66 -2.99 -10.44
N ILE A 192 11.45 -2.52 -10.14
CA ILE A 192 10.42 -2.23 -11.15
C ILE A 192 10.77 -1.03 -12.05
N ARG A 193 11.84 -0.29 -11.72
CA ARG A 193 12.40 0.75 -12.59
C ARG A 193 13.23 0.15 -13.73
N ASP A 194 13.72 -1.07 -13.57
CA ASP A 194 14.52 -1.75 -14.59
C ASP A 194 13.62 -2.21 -15.73
N GLY A 195 13.95 -1.87 -16.98
CA GLY A 195 13.12 -2.25 -18.14
C GLY A 195 12.92 -3.76 -18.36
N ASP A 196 13.61 -4.64 -17.61
CA ASP A 196 13.56 -6.09 -17.74
C ASP A 196 12.78 -6.80 -16.62
N TRP A 197 12.14 -6.07 -15.69
CA TRP A 197 11.45 -6.68 -14.54
C TRP A 197 10.34 -7.67 -14.94
N ILE A 198 9.67 -7.46 -16.09
CA ILE A 198 8.66 -8.39 -16.60
C ILE A 198 9.28 -9.70 -17.10
N THR A 199 10.47 -9.64 -17.70
CA THR A 199 11.24 -10.81 -18.15
C THR A 199 11.75 -11.60 -16.94
N LYS A 200 12.21 -10.90 -15.89
CA LYS A 200 12.52 -11.53 -14.60
C LYS A 200 11.27 -12.19 -14.01
N LEU A 201 10.12 -11.52 -14.01
CA LEU A 201 8.87 -12.11 -13.52
C LEU A 201 8.52 -13.42 -14.29
N GLN A 202 8.66 -13.44 -15.62
CA GLN A 202 8.47 -14.64 -16.45
C GLN A 202 9.45 -15.76 -16.12
N SER A 203 10.74 -15.46 -15.88
CA SER A 203 11.74 -16.48 -15.54
C SER A 203 11.47 -17.15 -14.18
N TYR A 204 10.69 -16.50 -13.31
CA TYR A 204 10.20 -17.04 -12.04
C TYR A 204 8.83 -17.74 -12.13
N GLY A 205 8.30 -17.92 -13.35
CA GLY A 205 7.12 -18.74 -13.62
C GLY A 205 5.82 -17.97 -13.87
N TYR A 206 5.87 -16.64 -14.00
CA TYR A 206 4.73 -15.86 -14.50
C TYR A 206 4.45 -16.19 -15.96
N VAL A 207 3.17 -16.43 -16.28
CA VAL A 207 2.71 -16.77 -17.62
C VAL A 207 1.83 -15.63 -18.15
N PRO A 208 2.26 -14.89 -19.20
CA PRO A 208 1.49 -13.76 -19.75
C PRO A 208 0.09 -14.14 -20.28
N GLU A 209 -0.09 -15.40 -20.66
CA GLU A 209 -1.34 -15.95 -21.20
C GLU A 209 -2.30 -16.41 -20.09
N ARG A 210 -2.08 -16.01 -18.84
CA ARG A 210 -2.95 -16.31 -17.70
C ARG A 210 -3.55 -15.04 -17.10
N ASN A 211 -4.82 -15.13 -16.70
CA ASN A 211 -5.53 -14.05 -16.01
C ASN A 211 -4.70 -13.58 -14.80
N THR A 212 -4.46 -12.27 -14.73
CA THR A 212 -3.54 -11.68 -13.77
C THR A 212 -4.17 -10.47 -13.08
N ILE A 213 -4.04 -10.45 -11.75
CA ILE A 213 -4.39 -9.32 -10.89
C ILE A 213 -3.08 -8.63 -10.50
N TRP A 214 -2.89 -7.39 -10.96
CA TRP A 214 -1.76 -6.55 -10.60
C TRP A 214 -2.13 -5.68 -9.41
N VAL A 215 -1.33 -5.74 -8.35
CA VAL A 215 -1.52 -4.96 -7.13
C VAL A 215 -0.34 -4.01 -6.98
N LEU A 216 -0.65 -2.72 -7.08
CA LEU A 216 0.28 -1.60 -6.92
C LEU A 216 -0.19 -0.79 -5.71
N GLU A 217 -0.20 -1.43 -4.54
CA GLU A 217 -0.54 -0.78 -3.28
C GLU A 217 0.68 -0.04 -2.74
N GLY A 218 0.60 1.28 -2.75
CA GLY A 218 1.55 2.14 -2.07
C GLY A 218 2.93 2.18 -2.72
N ILE A 219 3.02 1.98 -4.03
CA ILE A 219 4.29 1.91 -4.77
C ILE A 219 4.49 3.07 -5.75
N LEU A 220 3.44 3.49 -6.45
CA LEU A 220 3.57 4.40 -7.60
C LEU A 220 4.19 5.75 -7.22
N TYR A 221 3.81 6.30 -6.07
CA TYR A 221 4.26 7.62 -5.65
C TYR A 221 5.73 7.67 -5.20
N TYR A 222 6.40 6.53 -4.99
CA TYR A 222 7.86 6.47 -4.80
C TYR A 222 8.65 6.54 -6.11
N LEU A 223 7.99 6.32 -7.25
CA LEU A 223 8.62 6.33 -8.56
C LEU A 223 8.64 7.74 -9.14
N HIS A 224 9.69 8.09 -9.88
CA HIS A 224 9.62 9.25 -10.76
C HIS A 224 8.59 9.04 -11.87
N HIS A 225 8.03 10.13 -12.38
CA HIS A 225 6.92 10.11 -13.35
C HIS A 225 7.14 9.15 -14.52
N VAL A 226 8.33 9.17 -15.15
CA VAL A 226 8.66 8.29 -16.28
C VAL A 226 8.57 6.81 -15.89
N HIS A 227 9.09 6.42 -14.73
CA HIS A 227 9.06 5.04 -14.26
C HIS A 227 7.65 4.61 -13.86
N ALA A 228 6.87 5.48 -13.19
CA ALA A 228 5.48 5.18 -12.85
C ALA A 228 4.63 4.93 -14.11
N MET A 229 4.78 5.79 -15.12
CA MET A 229 4.09 5.63 -16.41
C MET A 229 4.56 4.37 -17.14
N GLN A 230 5.86 4.11 -17.19
CA GLN A 230 6.40 2.90 -17.84
C GLN A 230 5.89 1.62 -17.17
N VAL A 231 5.79 1.56 -15.84
CA VAL A 231 5.21 0.42 -15.12
C VAL A 231 3.74 0.21 -15.53
N LEU A 232 2.93 1.28 -15.51
CA LEU A 232 1.52 1.20 -15.90
C LEU A 232 1.34 0.77 -17.37
N GLU A 233 2.12 1.34 -18.29
CA GLU A 233 2.11 1.00 -19.71
C GLU A 233 2.57 -0.45 -19.96
N THR A 234 3.57 -0.92 -19.21
CA THR A 234 4.05 -2.31 -19.29
C THR A 234 2.97 -3.30 -18.83
N ILE A 235 2.25 -2.99 -17.75
CA ILE A 235 1.12 -3.80 -17.27
C ILE A 235 0.02 -3.87 -18.33
N VAL A 236 -0.34 -2.73 -18.94
CA VAL A 236 -1.32 -2.70 -20.02
C VAL A 236 -0.85 -3.52 -21.22
N ALA A 237 0.44 -3.45 -21.57
CA ALA A 237 1.03 -4.23 -22.66
C ALA A 237 1.05 -5.75 -22.40
N CYS A 238 0.96 -6.19 -21.14
CA CYS A 238 0.84 -7.60 -20.78
C CYS A 238 -0.54 -8.20 -21.13
N ARG A 239 -1.54 -7.38 -21.49
CA ARG A 239 -2.84 -7.88 -21.96
C ARG A 239 -2.67 -8.55 -23.33
N THR A 240 -2.63 -9.88 -23.34
CA THR A 240 -2.48 -10.67 -24.59
C THR A 240 -3.82 -11.28 -25.00
N SER A 241 -4.27 -12.32 -24.30
CA SER A 241 -5.52 -13.06 -24.59
C SER A 241 -6.37 -13.26 -23.33
N VAL A 242 -6.05 -12.56 -22.25
CA VAL A 242 -6.59 -12.80 -20.91
C VAL A 242 -7.05 -11.52 -20.22
N HIS A 243 -7.95 -11.69 -19.26
CA HIS A 243 -8.45 -10.59 -18.46
C HIS A 243 -7.40 -10.15 -17.45
N THR A 244 -7.10 -8.86 -17.45
CA THR A 244 -6.18 -8.22 -16.52
C THR A 244 -6.95 -7.29 -15.61
N VAL A 245 -6.75 -7.41 -14.29
CA VAL A 245 -7.22 -6.44 -13.31
C VAL A 245 -6.03 -5.66 -12.77
N LEU A 246 -6.12 -4.34 -12.73
CA LEU A 246 -5.20 -3.45 -12.04
C LEU A 246 -5.88 -2.93 -10.78
N LEU A 247 -5.24 -3.12 -9.64
CA LEU A 247 -5.55 -2.46 -8.38
C LEU A 247 -4.37 -1.56 -8.02
N ALA A 248 -4.60 -0.26 -7.85
CA ALA A 248 -3.53 0.69 -7.57
C ALA A 248 -4.03 1.83 -6.68
N ASP A 249 -3.10 2.48 -5.95
CA ASP A 249 -3.38 3.75 -5.30
C ASP A 249 -2.56 4.91 -5.89
N PHE A 250 -3.16 6.09 -5.86
CA PHE A 250 -2.56 7.32 -6.38
C PHE A 250 -2.69 8.42 -5.33
N MET A 251 -1.58 9.09 -5.04
CA MET A 251 -1.63 10.37 -4.34
C MET A 251 -1.99 11.48 -5.32
N ASN A 252 -2.73 12.47 -4.84
CA ASN A 252 -2.90 13.73 -5.55
C ASN A 252 -1.67 14.66 -5.32
N LYS A 253 -1.60 15.77 -6.06
CA LYS A 253 -0.47 16.71 -6.02
C LYS A 253 -0.14 17.22 -4.61
N ASN A 254 -1.17 17.52 -3.83
CA ASN A 254 -1.03 18.03 -2.47
C ASN A 254 -0.44 16.99 -1.53
N ALA A 255 -0.91 15.74 -1.60
CA ALA A 255 -0.39 14.64 -0.79
C ALA A 255 1.11 14.39 -1.05
N VAL A 256 1.54 14.39 -2.32
CA VAL A 256 2.97 14.27 -2.67
C VAL A 256 3.81 15.44 -2.15
N SER A 257 3.24 16.65 -2.14
CA SER A 257 3.94 17.84 -1.66
C SER A 257 4.23 17.82 -0.16
N LEU A 258 3.61 16.93 0.62
CA LEU A 258 3.91 16.75 2.05
C LEU A 258 5.33 16.22 2.30
N SER A 259 5.90 15.47 1.36
CA SER A 259 7.29 15.01 1.44
C SER A 259 7.90 14.82 0.06
N ARG A 260 8.40 15.91 -0.53
CA ARG A 260 9.06 15.88 -1.84
C ARG A 260 10.35 15.06 -1.88
N ALA A 261 10.94 14.78 -0.71
CA ALA A 261 12.09 13.90 -0.58
C ALA A 261 11.72 12.42 -0.71
N MET A 262 10.47 12.06 -0.44
CA MET A 262 10.00 10.67 -0.42
C MET A 262 9.08 10.36 -1.60
N TYR A 263 8.24 11.33 -2.00
CA TYR A 263 7.21 11.15 -3.01
C TYR A 263 7.52 11.98 -4.25
N HIS A 264 7.35 11.38 -5.43
CA HIS A 264 7.75 11.96 -6.71
C HIS A 264 6.62 11.95 -7.74
N PHE A 265 5.76 10.92 -7.74
CA PHE A 265 4.67 10.79 -8.71
C PHE A 265 3.31 11.00 -8.05
N TYR A 266 2.46 11.78 -8.72
CA TYR A 266 1.06 12.01 -8.37
C TYR A 266 0.21 12.00 -9.63
N HIS A 267 -1.09 11.82 -9.46
CA HIS A 267 -2.07 12.12 -10.50
C HIS A 267 -3.40 12.54 -9.88
N ASP A 268 -3.94 13.69 -10.30
CA ASP A 268 -5.18 14.24 -9.71
C ASP A 268 -6.46 13.61 -10.27
N SER A 269 -6.38 12.93 -11.42
CA SER A 269 -7.51 12.27 -12.08
C SER A 269 -7.11 10.91 -12.68
N PRO A 270 -6.75 9.91 -11.85
CA PRO A 270 -6.31 8.61 -12.36
C PRO A 270 -7.42 7.87 -13.14
N ASP A 271 -8.68 8.21 -12.90
CA ASP A 271 -9.85 7.80 -13.71
C ASP A 271 -9.83 8.33 -15.15
N LEU A 272 -9.08 9.38 -15.45
CA LEU A 272 -8.83 9.86 -16.82
C LEU A 272 -7.47 9.35 -17.36
N LEU A 273 -6.48 9.18 -16.49
CA LEU A 273 -5.15 8.66 -16.86
C LEU A 273 -5.25 7.23 -17.39
N LEU A 274 -5.84 6.32 -16.60
CA LEU A 274 -5.81 4.89 -16.92
C LEU A 274 -6.51 4.58 -18.25
N PRO A 275 -7.66 5.20 -18.59
CA PRO A 275 -8.24 5.05 -19.93
C PRO A 275 -7.35 5.58 -21.05
N SER A 276 -6.62 6.68 -20.82
CA SER A 276 -5.74 7.27 -21.84
C SER A 276 -4.58 6.37 -22.25
N ILE A 277 -4.19 5.41 -21.40
CA ILE A 277 -3.13 4.44 -21.67
C ILE A 277 -3.63 3.03 -21.97
N GLY A 278 -4.96 2.83 -22.10
CA GLY A 278 -5.55 1.59 -22.58
C GLY A 278 -6.16 0.66 -21.52
N PHE A 279 -6.36 1.14 -20.29
CA PHE A 279 -7.27 0.46 -19.36
C PHE A 279 -8.74 0.83 -19.64
N SER A 280 -9.67 -0.03 -19.24
CA SER A 280 -11.11 0.16 -19.29
C SER A 280 -11.75 -0.18 -17.93
N GLN A 281 -13.08 -0.05 -17.80
CA GLN A 281 -13.83 -0.37 -16.56
C GLN A 281 -13.26 0.33 -15.30
N VAL A 282 -12.74 1.55 -15.45
CA VAL A 282 -12.02 2.23 -14.36
C VAL A 282 -12.99 2.73 -13.29
N THR A 283 -12.82 2.22 -12.08
CA THR A 283 -13.55 2.64 -10.89
C THR A 283 -12.59 3.32 -9.93
N LEU A 284 -12.87 4.58 -9.62
CA LEU A 284 -12.12 5.39 -8.66
C LEU A 284 -12.89 5.53 -7.35
N SER A 285 -12.20 5.23 -6.26
CA SER A 285 -12.63 5.50 -4.88
C SER A 285 -11.60 6.39 -4.19
N GLN A 286 -11.94 6.92 -3.03
CA GLN A 286 -11.00 7.55 -2.09
C GLN A 286 -11.34 7.18 -0.66
N ILE A 287 -10.37 7.33 0.25
CA ILE A 287 -10.60 7.14 1.68
C ILE A 287 -11.77 8.02 2.15
N GLY A 288 -12.74 7.42 2.84
CA GLY A 288 -14.00 8.05 3.26
C GLY A 288 -15.20 7.68 2.40
N ASP A 289 -15.02 7.16 1.18
CA ASP A 289 -16.13 6.60 0.40
C ASP A 289 -16.72 5.37 1.11
N PRO A 290 -18.02 5.04 0.92
CA PRO A 290 -18.63 3.89 1.59
C PRO A 290 -17.86 2.58 1.43
N GLN A 291 -17.33 2.29 0.23
CA GLN A 291 -16.48 1.11 -0.01
C GLN A 291 -15.04 1.22 0.53
N ALA A 292 -14.62 2.41 0.96
CA ALA A 292 -13.28 2.73 1.46
C ALA A 292 -13.36 3.47 2.82
N HIS A 293 -14.27 3.01 3.69
CA HIS A 293 -14.46 3.54 5.04
C HIS A 293 -14.35 2.43 6.11
N PHE A 294 -14.91 1.23 5.83
CA PHE A 294 -14.84 0.05 6.71
C PHE A 294 -15.27 0.28 8.17
N GLY A 295 -16.08 1.31 8.43
CA GLY A 295 -16.44 1.73 9.78
C GLY A 295 -15.28 2.27 10.64
N LEU A 296 -14.08 2.47 10.08
CA LEU A 296 -12.89 2.88 10.84
C LEU A 296 -12.78 4.40 11.05
N LEU A 297 -13.55 5.20 10.31
CA LEU A 297 -13.55 6.66 10.36
C LEU A 297 -14.76 7.17 11.18
N SER A 298 -14.83 6.79 12.46
CA SER A 298 -16.05 6.95 13.26
C SER A 298 -16.38 8.39 13.69
N HIS A 299 -15.40 9.28 13.74
CA HIS A 299 -15.63 10.66 14.16
C HIS A 299 -16.45 11.42 13.10
N PRO A 300 -17.57 12.09 13.44
CA PRO A 300 -18.49 12.68 12.44
C PRO A 300 -17.89 13.86 11.65
N GLN A 301 -16.78 14.42 12.13
CA GLN A 301 -16.03 15.51 11.49
C GLN A 301 -14.66 15.05 10.98
N ASN A 302 -14.46 13.76 10.76
CA ASN A 302 -13.19 13.26 10.24
C ASN A 302 -12.85 13.90 8.87
N LEU A 303 -11.55 14.11 8.65
CA LEU A 303 -10.94 14.74 7.48
C LEU A 303 -11.36 14.05 6.20
N PHE A 304 -11.37 12.72 6.17
CA PHE A 304 -11.65 11.95 4.96
C PHE A 304 -13.09 12.11 4.49
N ASP A 305 -14.07 12.11 5.40
CA ASP A 305 -15.47 12.40 5.10
C ASP A 305 -15.66 13.84 4.64
N LYS A 306 -14.93 14.80 5.22
CA LYS A 306 -14.95 16.19 4.77
C LYS A 306 -14.39 16.31 3.35
N LEU A 307 -13.22 15.72 3.08
CA LEU A 307 -12.61 15.69 1.77
C LEU A 307 -13.53 15.04 0.73
N ARG A 308 -14.23 13.96 1.08
CA ARG A 308 -15.18 13.29 0.19
C ARG A 308 -16.31 14.21 -0.28
N ARG A 309 -16.74 15.16 0.57
CA ARG A 309 -17.81 16.13 0.24
C ARG A 309 -17.33 17.27 -0.65
N LEU A 310 -16.03 17.48 -0.77
CA LEU A 310 -15.44 18.51 -1.63
C LEU A 310 -15.18 17.95 -3.03
N PRO A 311 -15.47 18.71 -4.11
CA PRO A 311 -15.05 18.35 -5.46
C PRO A 311 -13.54 18.07 -5.52
N ARG A 312 -13.11 17.10 -6.32
CA ARG A 312 -11.68 16.76 -6.46
C ARG A 312 -10.82 17.90 -7.03
N SER A 313 -11.44 18.86 -7.72
CA SER A 313 -10.79 20.08 -8.22
C SER A 313 -10.47 21.11 -7.14
N VAL A 314 -10.96 20.93 -5.90
CA VAL A 314 -10.63 21.80 -4.77
C VAL A 314 -9.27 21.42 -4.22
N GLU A 315 -8.28 22.31 -4.37
CA GLU A 315 -6.92 22.11 -3.86
C GLU A 315 -6.77 22.53 -2.39
N THR A 316 -7.56 23.49 -1.92
CA THR A 316 -7.45 24.04 -0.56
C THR A 316 -8.77 23.87 0.18
N ASN A 317 -8.71 23.34 1.40
CA ASN A 317 -9.89 23.14 2.24
C ASN A 317 -10.53 24.50 2.56
N PRO A 318 -11.80 24.74 2.20
CA PRO A 318 -12.45 26.03 2.41
C PRO A 318 -12.71 26.35 3.89
N GLU A 319 -12.69 25.36 4.78
CA GLU A 319 -12.94 25.57 6.22
C GLU A 319 -11.72 26.07 6.99
N ASP A 320 -10.52 25.59 6.65
CA ASP A 320 -9.30 25.82 7.44
C ASP A 320 -8.07 26.21 6.61
N GLY A 321 -8.17 26.27 5.28
CA GLY A 321 -7.07 26.67 4.42
C GLY A 321 -5.99 25.61 4.20
N THR A 322 -6.15 24.40 4.75
CA THR A 322 -5.16 23.32 4.59
C THR A 322 -5.22 22.69 3.18
N PRO A 323 -4.10 22.13 2.68
CA PRO A 323 -4.12 21.43 1.38
C PRO A 323 -5.03 20.20 1.42
N CYS A 324 -5.92 20.07 0.43
CA CYS A 324 -6.74 18.89 0.24
C CYS A 324 -5.87 17.72 -0.26
N CYS A 325 -5.34 16.92 0.67
CA CYS A 325 -4.53 15.73 0.38
C CYS A 325 -5.43 14.51 0.19
N ARG A 326 -5.33 13.82 -0.94
CA ARG A 326 -6.18 12.67 -1.28
C ARG A 326 -5.34 11.47 -1.66
N LEU A 327 -5.80 10.31 -1.21
CA LEU A 327 -5.35 9.00 -1.67
C LEU A 327 -6.51 8.36 -2.45
N TYR A 328 -6.34 8.24 -3.76
CA TYR A 328 -7.26 7.57 -4.64
C TYR A 328 -6.96 6.08 -4.68
N LEU A 329 -8.00 5.26 -4.64
CA LEU A 329 -7.94 3.81 -4.74
C LEU A 329 -8.66 3.42 -6.02
N VAL A 330 -7.96 2.78 -6.95
CA VAL A 330 -8.43 2.58 -8.31
C VAL A 330 -8.41 1.11 -8.67
N GLU A 331 -9.53 0.65 -9.20
CA GLU A 331 -9.67 -0.64 -9.87
C GLU A 331 -9.88 -0.36 -11.36
N ALA A 332 -9.16 -1.07 -12.21
CA ALA A 332 -9.27 -0.97 -13.65
C ALA A 332 -9.10 -2.35 -14.29
N SER A 333 -9.61 -2.53 -15.50
CA SER A 333 -9.42 -3.75 -16.27
C SER A 333 -8.74 -3.46 -17.60
N ALA A 334 -8.16 -4.47 -18.22
CA ALA A 334 -7.76 -4.39 -19.61
C ALA A 334 -8.14 -5.70 -20.32
N PHE A 335 -8.81 -5.58 -21.46
CA PHE A 335 -9.25 -6.72 -22.27
C PHE A 335 -8.48 -6.79 -23.60
N PRO A 336 -8.33 -7.99 -24.21
CA PRO A 336 -7.73 -8.13 -25.53
C PRO A 336 -8.42 -7.27 -26.61
N ASP A 337 -9.74 -7.11 -26.52
CA ASP A 337 -10.55 -6.37 -27.51
C ASP A 337 -10.61 -4.85 -27.25
N ASP A 338 -9.96 -4.34 -26.19
CA ASP A 338 -9.85 -2.90 -25.93
C ASP A 338 -8.88 -2.26 -26.96
N GLN A 339 -9.39 -2.02 -28.17
CA GLN A 339 -8.70 -1.22 -29.19
C GLN A 339 -8.50 0.20 -28.63
N ILE A 340 -7.24 0.65 -28.56
CA ILE A 340 -6.94 2.06 -28.32
C ILE A 340 -7.43 2.82 -29.55
N THR A 341 -8.62 3.41 -29.48
CA THR A 341 -8.99 4.49 -30.39
C THR A 341 -8.01 5.64 -30.16
N LYS A 342 -6.84 5.57 -30.80
CA LYS A 342 -6.00 6.75 -31.02
C LYS A 342 -6.80 7.68 -31.91
N GLN A 343 -7.67 8.48 -31.32
CA GLN A 343 -8.20 9.66 -31.99
C GLN A 343 -6.99 10.54 -32.32
N GLY A 344 -6.71 10.68 -33.61
CA GLY A 344 -5.70 11.59 -34.10
C GLY A 344 -6.01 13.00 -33.60
N ILE A 345 -5.07 13.56 -32.85
CA ILE A 345 -4.89 15.00 -32.67
C ILE A 345 -3.48 15.30 -33.17
#